data_AF-A0A951GJ28-F1
#
_entry.id   AF-A0A951GJ28-F1
#
_cell.length_a   1.000
_cell.length_b   1.000
_cell.length_c   1.000
_cell.angle_alpha   90.00
_cell.angle_beta   90.00
_cell.angle_gamma   90.00
#
_symmetry.space_group_name_H-M   'P 1'
#
loop_
_entity.id
_entity.type
_entity.pdbx_description
1 polymer ?
#
loop_
_entity_poly.entity_id
_entity_poly.type
_entity_poly.pdbx_seq_one_letter_code
_entity_poly.pdbx_strand_id
1 'polypeptide(L)' 'TESRGAHAREDYPERDDRDWMKHTLAWLDGDGGVKLGDRPVHLFTLSNEVKVFPPKARVY' A
#
# COMPACT_ATOMS: atom_id res chain seq x y z
N THR A 1 -8.41 -5.64 3.21
CA THR A 1 -8.03 -6.83 2.45
C THR A 1 -8.20 -6.47 0.99
N GLU A 2 -7.19 -6.69 0.17
CA GLU A 2 -7.08 -6.23 -1.23
C GLU A 2 -6.13 -7.15 -2.01
N SER A 3 -5.98 -6.88 -3.31
CA SER A 3 -4.86 -7.36 -4.13
C SER A 3 -4.10 -6.19 -4.76
N ARG A 4 -2.76 -6.24 -4.73
CA ARG A 4 -1.89 -5.20 -5.30
C ARG A 4 -0.56 -5.78 -5.76
N GLY A 5 -0.29 -5.67 -7.06
CA GLY A 5 0.99 -6.09 -7.63
C GLY A 5 1.23 -7.59 -7.44
N ALA A 6 2.25 -7.96 -6.66
CA ALA A 6 2.59 -9.36 -6.37
C ALA A 6 1.79 -9.98 -5.22
N HIS A 7 1.09 -9.17 -4.41
CA HIS A 7 0.20 -9.67 -3.38
C HIS A 7 -1.20 -9.86 -4.00
N ALA A 8 -1.51 -11.10 -4.39
CA ALA A 8 -2.78 -11.47 -5.01
C ALA A 8 -3.59 -12.36 -4.05
N ARG A 9 -4.85 -11.98 -3.86
CA ARG A 9 -5.82 -12.67 -3.01
C ARG A 9 -7.06 -12.98 -3.83
N GLU A 10 -7.41 -14.27 -3.91
CA GLU A 10 -8.60 -14.70 -4.65
C GLU A 10 -9.90 -14.22 -3.99
N ASP A 11 -9.91 -14.06 -2.68
CA ASP A 11 -11.06 -13.58 -1.91
C ASP A 11 -11.20 -12.04 -1.90
N TYR A 12 -10.15 -11.32 -2.33
CA TYR A 12 -10.15 -9.85 -2.53
C TYR A 12 -9.34 -9.49 -3.78
N PRO A 13 -9.86 -9.75 -4.99
CA PRO A 13 -9.09 -9.64 -6.23
C PRO A 13 -8.81 -8.19 -6.66
N GLU A 14 -9.59 -7.24 -6.14
CA GLU A 14 -9.50 -5.84 -6.52
C GLU A 14 -8.50 -5.05 -5.66
N ARG A 15 -7.95 -3.99 -6.26
CA ARG A 15 -7.09 -3.02 -5.57
C ARG A 15 -7.93 -1.99 -4.83
N ASP A 16 -7.59 -1.72 -3.57
CA ASP A 16 -8.30 -0.75 -2.73
C ASP A 16 -7.39 0.41 -2.33
N ASP A 17 -7.44 1.51 -3.09
CA ASP A 17 -6.63 2.70 -2.79
C ASP A 17 -7.20 3.55 -1.64
N ARG A 18 -8.45 3.32 -1.20
CA ARG A 18 -9.04 4.07 -0.08
C ARG A 18 -8.48 3.58 1.24
N ASP A 19 -8.49 2.26 1.45
CA ASP A 19 -8.17 1.68 2.76
C ASP A 19 -6.74 1.10 2.81
N TRP A 20 -6.14 0.80 1.65
CA TRP A 20 -4.86 0.09 1.54
C TRP A 20 -3.75 0.81 0.76
N MET A 21 -3.94 2.08 0.40
CA MET A 21 -2.84 2.93 -0.10
C MET A 21 -1.91 3.38 1.03
N LYS A 22 -1.20 2.42 1.63
CA LYS A 22 -0.30 2.59 2.77
C LYS A 22 0.79 1.54 2.78
N HIS A 23 1.86 1.81 3.52
CA HIS A 23 2.89 0.83 3.81
C HIS A 23 2.54 0.08 5.09
N THR A 24 2.51 -1.25 5.04
CA THR A 24 2.39 -2.09 6.24
C THR A 24 3.73 -2.14 6.97
N LEU A 25 3.70 -1.90 8.27
CA LEU A 25 4.83 -2.04 9.19
C LEU A 25 4.55 -3.20 10.14
N ALA A 26 5.57 -3.99 10.45
CA ALA A 26 5.47 -5.12 11.36
C ALA A 26 6.60 -5.07 12.39
N TRP A 27 6.26 -5.32 13.65
CA TRP A 27 7.20 -5.47 14.75
C TRP A 27 6.97 -6.81 15.41
N LEU A 28 8.05 -7.58 15.59
CA LEU A 28 8.06 -8.84 16.32
C LEU A 28 8.48 -8.56 17.77
N ASP A 29 7.67 -8.99 18.74
CA ASP A 29 8.04 -8.93 20.15
C ASP A 29 8.88 -10.15 20.56
N GLY A 30 9.39 -10.12 21.80
CA GLY A 30 10.26 -11.18 22.33
C GLY A 30 9.57 -12.54 22.53
N ASP A 31 8.24 -12.55 22.65
CA ASP A 31 7.44 -13.76 22.86
C ASP A 31 6.88 -14.32 21.54
N GLY A 32 7.22 -13.69 20.40
CA GLY A 32 6.81 -14.10 19.05
C GLY A 32 5.50 -13.46 18.57
N GLY A 33 4.91 -12.55 19.33
CA GLY A 33 3.78 -11.75 18.91
C GLY A 33 4.17 -10.74 17.83
N VAL A 34 3.29 -10.57 16.83
CA VAL A 34 3.50 -9.61 15.74
C VAL A 34 2.51 -8.46 15.88
N LYS A 35 3.03 -7.26 16.07
CA LYS A 35 2.24 -6.02 16.01
C LYS A 35 2.33 -5.46 14.59
N LEU A 36 1.18 -5.15 14.01
CA LEU A 36 1.09 -4.45 12.73
C LEU A 36 0.75 -2.98 12.95
N GLY A 37 1.24 -2.14 12.04
CA GLY A 37 0.87 -0.74 11.93
C GLY A 37 1.00 -0.30 10.48
N ASP A 38 0.76 0.97 10.22
CA ASP A 38 0.81 1.50 8.87
C ASP A 38 1.43 2.90 8.80
N ARG A 39 1.91 3.25 7.61
CA ARG A 39 2.38 4.59 7.27
C ARG A 39 1.79 5.01 5.91
N PRO A 40 1.28 6.24 5.75
CA PRO A 40 0.75 6.69 4.47
C PRO A 40 1.82 6.69 3.37
N VAL A 41 1.37 6.50 2.12
CA VAL A 41 2.19 6.72 0.93
C VAL A 41 2.32 8.21 0.67
N HIS A 42 3.50 8.68 0.29
CA HIS A 42 3.69 10.07 -0.13
C HIS A 42 3.30 10.23 -1.60
N LEU A 43 2.23 10.97 -1.85
CA LEU A 43 1.71 11.27 -3.19
C LEU A 43 2.17 12.65 -3.71
N PHE A 44 3.34 13.12 -3.28
CA PHE A 44 3.88 14.41 -3.69
C PHE A 44 5.30 14.26 -4.25
N THR A 45 5.64 15.14 -5.17
CA THR A 45 6.99 15.29 -5.72
C THR A 45 7.81 16.27 -4.88
N LEU A 46 9.14 16.26 -5.03
CA LEU A 46 10.03 17.20 -4.33
C LEU A 46 10.01 18.61 -4.93
N SER A 47 9.62 18.76 -6.20
CA SER A 47 9.54 20.03 -6.93
C SER A 47 8.29 20.09 -7.81
N ASN A 48 7.99 21.30 -8.32
CA ASN A 48 6.89 21.55 -9.24
C ASN A 48 7.24 21.28 -10.71
N GLU A 49 8.47 20.83 -10.99
CA GLU A 49 8.94 20.57 -12.36
C GLU A 49 8.21 19.38 -13.00
N VAL A 50 7.79 18.42 -12.17
CA VAL A 50 7.00 17.27 -12.60
C VAL A 50 5.73 17.19 -11.75
N LYS A 51 4.58 17.08 -12.42
CA LYS A 51 3.29 16.89 -11.74
C LYS A 51 3.17 15.48 -11.17
N VAL A 52 2.46 15.37 -10.05
CA VAL A 52 2.09 14.09 -9.45
C VAL A 52 1.23 13.29 -10.42
N PHE A 53 1.54 11.99 -10.55
CA PHE A 53 0.70 11.05 -11.29
C PHE A 53 -0.31 10.40 -10.32
N PRO A 54 -1.62 10.62 -10.51
CA PRO A 54 -2.62 10.03 -9.63
C PRO A 54 -2.66 8.51 -9.80
N PRO A 55 -3.02 7.76 -8.74
CA PRO A 55 -3.19 6.31 -8.84
C PRO A 55 -4.22 5.93 -9.90
N LYS A 56 -3.85 4.95 -10.73
CA LYS A 56 -4.73 4.34 -11.73
C LYS A 56 -4.53 2.84 -11.71
N ALA A 57 -5.60 2.08 -11.96
CA ALA A 57 -5.52 0.63 -12.11
C ALA A 57 -4.50 0.28 -13.22
N ARG A 58 -3.61 -0.68 -12.96
CA ARG A 58 -2.59 -1.11 -13.93
C ARG A 58 -3.15 -2.29 -14.72
N VAL A 59 -3.29 -2.11 -16.03
CA VAL A 59 -3.68 -3.14 -17.00
C VAL A 59 -2.55 -3.24 -18.02
N TYR A 60 -2.20 -4.48 -18.42
CA TYR A 60 -1.13 -4.78 -19.35
C TYR A 60 -1.65 -5.01 -20.76
#